data_AF-A0A1I7UF21-F1
#
_entry.id   AF-A0A1I7UF21-F1
#
_cell.length_a   1.000
_cell.length_b   1.000
_cell.length_c   1.000
_cell.angle_alpha   90.00
_cell.angle_beta   90.00
_cell.angle_gamma   90.00
#
_symmetry.space_group_name_H-M   'P 1'
#
loop_
_entity.id
_entity.type
_entity.pdbx_description
1 polymer ?
#
loop_
_entity_poly.entity_id
_entity_poly.type
_entity_poly.pdbx_seq_one_letter_code
_entity_poly.pdbx_strand_id
1 'polypeptide(L)'
;MSEFMIEYVTRFKVRFENEVKKLETTALDYPVIHQLQLTRARNVVEAANAIIAMGPNAIRTDRFEFENWRSIMLSNNAIYSKTQREIENGSIKATKVSRPRHQMFKR
;
A
#
# COMPACT_ATOMS: atom_id res chain seq x y z
N MET A 1 -8.89 7.45 23.48
CA MET A 1 -8.58 6.39 22.51
C MET A 1 -7.82 5.33 23.27
N SER A 2 -8.28 4.08 23.23
CA SER A 2 -7.66 3.01 24.00
C SER A 2 -6.24 2.73 23.46
N GLU A 3 -5.33 2.35 24.35
CA GLU A 3 -3.98 1.87 24.03
C GLU A 3 -4.00 0.84 22.88
N PHE A 4 -5.02 -0.02 22.88
CA PHE A 4 -5.33 -0.98 21.82
C PHE A 4 -5.40 -0.39 20.40
N MET A 5 -5.99 0.80 20.22
CA MET A 5 -6.10 1.43 18.89
C MET A 5 -4.75 1.92 18.38
N ILE A 6 -3.92 2.50 19.25
CA ILE A 6 -2.57 2.93 18.89
C ILE A 6 -1.71 1.71 18.56
N GLU A 7 -1.80 0.66 19.35
CA GLU A 7 -1.10 -0.59 19.09
C GLU A 7 -1.50 -1.20 17.73
N TYR A 8 -2.81 -1.23 17.44
CA TYR A 8 -3.33 -1.70 16.15
C TYR A 8 -2.79 -0.90 14.96
N VAL A 9 -2.82 0.44 15.04
CA VAL A 9 -2.29 1.33 13.99
C VAL A 9 -0.79 1.15 13.83
N THR A 10 -0.06 0.97 14.93
CA THR A 10 1.39 0.74 14.92
C THR A 10 1.74 -0.58 14.21
N ARG A 11 1.01 -1.66 14.48
CA ARG A 11 1.19 -2.94 13.77
C ARG A 11 0.92 -2.80 12.26
N PHE A 12 -0.10 -2.02 11.90
CA PHE A 12 -0.39 -1.69 10.50
C PHE A 12 0.75 -0.95 9.82
N LYS A 13 1.28 0.09 10.47
CA LYS A 13 2.44 0.85 9.99
C LYS A 13 3.62 -0.06 9.72
N VAL A 14 4.07 -0.83 10.71
CA VAL A 14 5.25 -1.70 10.59
C VAL A 14 5.10 -2.73 9.47
N ARG A 15 3.92 -3.33 9.32
CA ARG A 15 3.63 -4.23 8.21
C ARG A 15 3.84 -3.53 6.86
N PHE A 16 3.26 -2.35 6.68
CA PHE A 16 3.32 -1.65 5.40
C PHE A 16 4.67 -1.00 5.12
N GLU A 17 5.45 -0.61 6.13
CA GLU A 17 6.85 -0.22 5.96
C GLU A 17 7.68 -1.36 5.35
N ASN A 18 7.45 -2.60 5.81
CA ASN A 18 8.08 -3.79 5.23
C ASN A 18 7.61 -4.05 3.79
N GLU A 19 6.32 -3.86 3.48
CA GLU A 19 5.82 -3.99 2.11
C GLU A 19 6.37 -2.93 1.16
N VAL A 20 6.53 -1.68 1.62
CA VAL A 20 7.20 -0.62 0.85
C VAL A 20 8.62 -1.04 0.51
N LYS A 21 9.41 -1.46 1.51
CA LYS A 21 10.78 -1.94 1.31
C LYS A 21 10.85 -3.13 0.35
N LYS A 22 9.90 -4.07 0.46
CA LYS A 22 9.80 -5.24 -0.42
C LYS A 22 9.55 -4.81 -1.86
N LEU A 23 8.63 -3.88 -2.10
CA LEU A 23 8.33 -3.38 -3.45
C LEU A 23 9.50 -2.57 -4.03
N GLU A 24 10.17 -1.75 -3.22
CA GLU A 24 11.35 -0.98 -3.69
C GLU A 24 12.54 -1.88 -4.07
N THR A 25 12.67 -3.05 -3.43
CA THR A 25 13.75 -4.00 -3.73
C THR A 25 13.37 -5.02 -4.80
N THR A 26 12.10 -5.42 -4.87
CA THR A 26 11.60 -6.45 -5.79
C THR A 26 10.42 -5.90 -6.59
N ALA A 27 10.72 -5.51 -7.83
CA ALA A 27 9.68 -5.05 -8.75
C ALA A 27 8.72 -6.19 -9.11
N LEU A 28 7.43 -5.86 -9.23
CA LEU A 28 6.45 -6.79 -9.80
C LEU A 28 6.59 -6.81 -11.32
N ASP A 29 6.25 -7.93 -11.95
CA ASP A 29 6.26 -8.10 -13.41
C ASP A 29 5.34 -7.13 -14.17
N TYR A 30 4.47 -6.43 -13.43
CA TYR A 30 3.47 -5.51 -13.94
C TYR A 30 3.78 -4.08 -13.47
N PRO A 31 4.47 -3.24 -14.27
CA PRO A 31 4.98 -1.94 -13.80
C PRO A 31 3.90 -0.98 -13.27
N VAL A 32 2.73 -0.93 -13.92
CA VAL A 32 1.62 -0.08 -13.47
C VAL A 32 1.06 -0.57 -12.13
N ILE A 33 0.85 -1.88 -12.00
CA ILE A 33 0.36 -2.48 -10.75
C ILE A 33 1.40 -2.32 -9.65
N HIS A 34 2.69 -2.46 -9.97
CA HIS A 34 3.80 -2.21 -9.07
C HIS A 34 3.74 -0.81 -8.47
N GLN A 35 3.67 0.21 -9.32
CA GLN A 35 3.59 1.59 -8.87
C GLN A 35 2.33 1.84 -8.04
N LEU A 36 1.19 1.28 -8.43
CA LEU A 36 -0.05 1.40 -7.66
C LEU A 36 0.06 0.75 -6.27
N GLN A 37 0.66 -0.43 -6.18
CA GLN A 37 0.88 -1.12 -4.90
C GLN A 37 1.83 -0.33 -4.00
N LEU A 38 2.91 0.22 -4.56
CA LEU A 38 3.87 1.04 -3.83
C LEU A 38 3.23 2.32 -3.28
N THR A 39 2.47 3.03 -4.10
CA THR A 39 1.72 4.23 -3.67
C THR A 39 0.74 3.90 -2.56
N ARG A 40 -0.04 2.82 -2.70
CA ARG A 40 -1.00 2.40 -1.66
C ARG A 40 -0.30 2.06 -0.35
N ALA A 41 0.81 1.34 -0.42
CA ALA A 41 1.57 0.98 0.77
C ALA A 41 2.11 2.23 1.49
N ARG A 42 2.64 3.21 0.74
CA ARG A 42 3.09 4.50 1.29
C ARG A 42 1.94 5.29 1.93
N ASN A 43 0.77 5.35 1.29
CA ASN A 43 -0.41 6.03 1.84
C ASN A 43 -0.87 5.41 3.18
N VAL A 44 -0.75 4.08 3.33
CA VAL A 44 -1.07 3.42 4.61
C VAL A 44 -0.09 3.83 5.70
N VAL A 45 1.21 3.86 5.39
CA VAL A 45 2.25 4.30 6.35
C VAL A 45 2.05 5.76 6.75
N GLU A 46 1.77 6.64 5.79
CA GLU A 46 1.50 8.05 6.02
C GLU A 46 0.27 8.25 6.92
N ALA A 47 -0.84 7.61 6.59
CA ALA A 47 -2.06 7.69 7.41
C ALA A 47 -1.85 7.14 8.82
N ALA A 48 -1.10 6.05 8.97
CA ALA A 48 -0.78 5.49 10.27
C ALA A 48 0.10 6.43 11.11
N ASN A 49 1.10 7.07 10.49
CA ASN A 49 1.92 8.09 11.15
C ASN A 49 1.08 9.29 11.61
N ALA A 50 0.16 9.78 10.77
CA ALA A 50 -0.73 10.87 11.13
C ALA A 50 -1.59 10.51 12.36
N ILE A 51 -2.24 9.34 12.35
CA ILE A 51 -3.07 8.88 13.47
C ILE A 51 -2.24 8.73 14.76
N ILE A 52 -1.03 8.19 14.69
CA ILE A 52 -0.14 8.07 15.85
C ILE A 52 0.25 9.45 16.38
N ALA A 53 0.57 10.40 15.49
CA ALA A 53 0.95 11.76 15.86
C ALA A 53 -0.19 12.55 16.53
N MET A 54 -1.45 12.30 16.15
CA MET A 54 -2.63 12.87 16.83
C MET A 54 -2.80 12.35 18.27
N GLY A 55 -2.17 11.22 18.61
CA GLY A 55 -2.10 10.69 19.97
C GLY A 55 -3.40 10.04 20.48
N PRO A 56 -3.42 9.61 21.75
CA PRO A 56 -4.50 8.80 22.32
C PRO A 56 -5.80 9.56 22.54
N ASN A 57 -5.89 10.85 22.24
CA ASN A 57 -7.13 11.61 22.33
C ASN A 57 -7.61 12.15 20.98
N ALA A 58 -6.98 11.74 19.87
CA ALA A 58 -7.28 12.19 18.51
C ALA A 58 -8.78 12.26 18.19
N ILE A 59 -9.52 11.18 18.44
CA ILE A 59 -10.98 11.11 18.19
C ILE A 59 -11.76 12.19 18.95
N ARG A 60 -11.30 12.60 20.13
CA ARG A 60 -11.98 13.62 20.95
C ARG A 60 -11.57 15.03 20.55
N THR A 61 -10.35 15.21 20.05
CA THR A 61 -9.81 16.52 19.65
C THR A 61 -10.25 16.90 18.24
N ASP A 62 -10.05 16.00 17.28
CA ASP A 62 -10.46 16.17 15.89
C ASP A 62 -10.92 14.84 15.30
N ARG A 63 -12.21 14.55 15.48
CA ARG A 63 -12.84 13.33 14.97
C ARG A 63 -12.82 13.28 13.45
N PHE A 64 -12.99 14.41 12.78
CA PHE A 64 -13.12 14.44 11.32
C PHE A 64 -11.80 14.10 10.66
N GLU A 65 -10.72 14.74 11.10
CA GLU A 65 -9.38 14.45 10.63
C GLU A 65 -8.97 12.99 10.94
N PHE A 66 -9.27 12.51 12.14
CA PHE A 66 -8.97 11.13 12.52
C PHE A 66 -9.67 10.12 11.60
N GLU A 67 -10.97 10.29 11.34
CA GLU A 67 -11.72 9.37 10.48
C GLU A 67 -11.27 9.45 9.01
N ASN A 68 -10.82 10.63 8.55
CA ASN A 68 -10.23 10.76 7.21
C ASN A 68 -8.96 9.92 7.08
N TRP A 69 -8.01 10.06 8.00
CA TRP A 69 -6.80 9.24 8.01
C TRP A 69 -7.10 7.75 8.16
N ARG A 70 -8.04 7.41 9.05
CA ARG A 70 -8.46 6.03 9.23
C ARG A 70 -9.08 5.44 7.96
N SER A 71 -9.89 6.21 7.24
CA SER A 71 -10.47 5.81 5.96
C SER A 71 -9.41 5.57 4.88
N ILE A 72 -8.42 6.46 4.77
CA ILE A 72 -7.28 6.31 3.86
C ILE A 72 -6.51 5.02 4.17
N MET A 73 -6.18 4.79 5.44
CA MET A 73 -5.46 3.61 5.88
C MET A 73 -6.21 2.31 5.52
N LEU A 74 -7.51 2.23 5.86
CA LEU A 74 -8.30 1.02 5.67
C LEU A 74 -8.61 0.73 4.19
N SER A 75 -8.95 1.76 3.41
CA SER A 75 -9.25 1.62 1.99
C SER A 75 -8.03 1.17 1.19
N ASN A 76 -6.87 1.79 1.43
CA ASN A 76 -5.62 1.40 0.75
C ASN A 76 -5.21 -0.03 1.14
N ASN A 77 -5.34 -0.45 2.41
CA ASN A 77 -5.06 -1.83 2.81
C ASN A 77 -6.01 -2.85 2.16
N ALA A 78 -7.31 -2.54 2.07
CA ALA A 78 -8.29 -3.44 1.44
C ALA A 78 -7.98 -3.64 -0.04
N ILE A 79 -7.69 -2.55 -0.77
CA ILE A 79 -7.37 -2.60 -2.19
C ILE A 79 -6.01 -3.28 -2.42
N TYR A 80 -5.00 -2.96 -1.60
CA TYR A 80 -3.69 -3.62 -1.64
C TYR A 80 -3.85 -5.14 -1.51
N SER A 81 -4.56 -5.59 -0.48
CA SER A 81 -4.77 -7.02 -0.20
C SER A 81 -5.55 -7.73 -1.31
N LYS A 82 -6.53 -7.05 -1.91
CA LYS A 82 -7.26 -7.57 -3.07
C LYS A 82 -6.32 -7.77 -4.26
N THR A 83 -5.54 -6.76 -4.62
CA THR A 83 -4.60 -6.86 -5.75
C THR A 83 -3.53 -7.93 -5.49
N GLN A 84 -3.01 -8.06 -4.28
CA GLN A 84 -2.09 -9.16 -3.94
C GLN A 84 -2.69 -10.54 -4.22
N ARG A 85 -3.92 -10.79 -3.75
CA ARG A 85 -4.63 -12.04 -4.06
C ARG A 85 -4.81 -12.25 -5.56
N GLU A 86 -5.09 -11.19 -6.31
CA GLU A 86 -5.23 -11.28 -7.76
C GLU A 86 -3.89 -11.63 -8.45
N ILE A 87 -2.76 -11.12 -7.93
CA ILE A 87 -1.42 -11.48 -8.40
C ILE A 87 -1.13 -12.95 -8.10
N GLU A 88 -1.36 -13.37 -6.86
CA GLU A 88 -1.12 -14.74 -6.39
C GLU A 88 -1.97 -15.77 -7.17
N ASN A 89 -3.23 -15.42 -7.45
CA ASN A 89 -4.14 -16.27 -8.22
C ASN A 89 -3.91 -16.18 -9.74
N GLY A 90 -2.96 -15.36 -10.21
CA GLY A 90 -2.71 -15.14 -11.64
C GLY A 90 -3.88 -14.49 -12.38
N SER A 91 -4.83 -13.86 -11.67
CA SER A 91 -6.02 -13.24 -12.26
C SER A 91 -5.77 -11.82 -12.76
N ILE A 92 -4.62 -11.22 -12.43
CA ILE A 92 -4.18 -9.97 -13.06
C ILE A 92 -3.77 -10.21 -14.51
N LYS A 93 -4.70 -9.95 -15.42
CA LYS A 93 -4.43 -9.74 -16.85
C LYS A 93 -3.85 -8.35 -17.07
N ALA A 94 -2.75 -7.99 -16.42
CA ALA A 94 -2.03 -6.81 -16.83
C ALA A 94 -1.33 -7.15 -18.15
N THR A 95 -1.60 -6.34 -19.17
CA THR A 95 -0.99 -6.41 -20.49
C THR A 95 0.52 -6.54 -20.29
N LYS A 96 1.07 -7.74 -20.54
CA LYS A 96 2.52 -7.90 -20.66
C LYS A 96 2.92 -6.94 -21.76
N VAL A 97 3.57 -5.84 -21.42
CA VAL A 97 4.19 -4.97 -22.42
C VAL A 97 5.21 -5.86 -23.11
N SER A 98 4.90 -6.28 -24.34
CA SER A 98 5.79 -7.12 -25.11
C SER A 98 7.08 -6.34 -25.29
N ARG A 99 8.17 -6.81 -24.67
CA ARG A 99 9.51 -6.32 -25.04
C ARG A 99 9.65 -6.50 -26.55
N PRO A 100 10.00 -5.46 -27.33
CA PRO A 100 10.20 -5.63 -28.76
C PRO A 100 11.29 -6.68 -28.97
N ARG A 101 10.99 -7.74 -29.72
CA ARG A 101 12.01 -8.68 -30.19
C ARG A 101 13.03 -7.86 -30.96
N HIS A 102 14.28 -7.90 -30.52
CA HIS A 102 15.41 -7.46 -31.35
C HIS A 102 15.28 -8.18 -32.69
N GLN A 103 14.87 -7.46 -33.73
CA GLN A 103 15.08 -7.91 -35.10
C GLN A 103 16.59 -7.90 -35.30
N MET A 104 17.19 -9.09 -35.31
CA MET A 104 18.54 -9.25 -35.85
C MET A 104 18.49 -8.81 -37.32
N PHE A 105 19.05 -7.65 -37.61
CA PHE A 105 19.39 -7.25 -38.96
C PHE A 105 20.35 -8.31 -39.52
N LYS A 106 19.85 -9.17 -40.41
CA LYS A 106 20.72 -9.98 -41.27
C LYS A 106 21.28 -9.02 -42.33
N ARG A 107 22.62 -8.93 -42.37
CA ARG A 107 23.36 -8.32 -43.47
C ARG A 107 23.28 -9.21 -44.71
#